data_AF-A0A3S5FBU4-F1
#
_entry.id   AF-A0A3S5FBU4-F1
#
_cell.length_a   1.000
_cell.length_b   1.000
_cell.length_c   1.000
_cell.angle_alpha   90.00
_cell.angle_beta   90.00
_cell.angle_gamma   90.00
#
_symmetry.space_group_name_H-M   'P 1'
#
loop_
_entity.id
_entity.type
_entity.pdbx_description
1 polymer ?
#
loop_
_entity_poly.entity_id
_entity_poly.type
_entity_poly.pdbx_seq_one_letter_code
_entity_poly.pdbx_strand_id
1 'polypeptide(L)' 'MDPFTYLIKVYEGYGSTETSSGICTNIIGEWRCNGSVGPPLANCHIKLIDVPEMGLVAKRDNRGEVDY' A
#
# COMPACT_ATOMS: atom_id res chain seq x y z
N MET A 1 -28.42 8.50 -2.17
CA MET A 1 -27.36 8.49 -1.13
C MET A 1 -27.70 7.34 -0.19
N ASP A 2 -26.81 6.37 -0.04
CA ASP A 2 -27.08 5.16 0.75
C ASP A 2 -27.10 5.50 2.26
N PRO A 3 -27.91 4.81 3.07
CA PRO A 3 -28.11 5.14 4.48
C PRO A 3 -26.96 4.72 5.42
N PHE A 4 -25.86 4.14 4.93
CA PHE A 4 -24.73 3.66 5.75
C PHE A 4 -23.42 4.44 5.56
N THR A 5 -23.44 5.58 4.86
CA THR A 5 -22.26 6.46 4.83
C THR A 5 -22.03 7.05 6.23
N TYR A 6 -21.17 6.41 7.02
CA TYR A 6 -20.68 6.93 8.30
C TYR A 6 -20.22 8.39 8.12
N LEU A 7 -20.53 9.26 9.09
CA LEU A 7 -20.11 10.68 9.08
C LEU A 7 -18.58 10.87 9.11
N ILE A 8 -17.82 9.79 9.27
CA ILE A 8 -16.37 9.75 9.38
C ILE A 8 -15.82 8.88 8.25
N LYS A 9 -14.82 9.40 7.55
CA LYS A 9 -14.07 8.66 6.53
C LYS A 9 -12.85 8.04 7.19
N VAL A 10 -12.70 6.72 7.03
CA VAL A 10 -11.54 5.97 7.52
C VAL A 10 -10.67 5.61 6.34
N TYR A 11 -9.36 5.80 6.51
CA TYR A 11 -8.35 5.48 5.51
C TYR A 11 -7.33 4.55 6.16
N GLU A 12 -7.00 3.48 5.45
CA GLU A 12 -5.83 2.67 5.76
C GLU A 12 -4.66 3.18 4.93
N GLY A 13 -3.48 3.19 5.53
CA GLY A 13 -2.26 3.60 4.87
C GLY A 13 -1.07 2.83 5.39
N TYR A 14 -0.01 2.78 4.59
CA TYR A 14 1.24 2.12 4.91
C TYR A 14 2.41 3.06 4.69
N GLY A 15 3.43 2.94 5.52
CA GLY A 15 4.71 3.63 5.39
C GLY A 15 5.60 3.38 6.61
N SER A 16 6.80 3.93 6.57
CA SER A 16 7.81 3.79 7.63
C SER A 16 8.20 5.15 8.21
N THR A 17 9.04 5.15 9.23
CA THR A 17 9.61 6.39 9.77
C THR A 17 10.57 7.05 8.78
N GLU A 18 11.26 6.23 7.99
CA GLU A 18 12.24 6.60 6.98
C GLU A 18 11.61 7.29 5.77
N THR A 19 10.31 7.09 5.55
CA THR A 19 9.53 7.73 4.47
C THR A 19 8.76 8.97 4.92
N SER A 20 9.07 9.53 6.10
CA SER A 20 8.30 10.64 6.68
C SER A 20 6.82 10.29 6.89
N SER A 21 6.54 9.07 7.40
CA SER A 21 5.22 8.48 7.59
C SER A 21 4.68 7.74 6.36
N GLY A 22 3.44 7.99 5.93
CA GLY A 22 2.75 7.19 4.90
C GLY A 22 3.28 7.39 3.48
N ILE A 23 3.35 6.29 2.72
CA ILE A 23 3.65 6.25 1.28
C ILE A 23 2.51 5.69 0.44
N CYS A 24 1.55 4.97 1.04
CA CYS A 24 0.34 4.48 0.39
C CYS A 24 -0.91 4.83 1.20
N THR A 25 -2.04 5.02 0.53
CA THR A 25 -3.34 5.08 1.20
C THR A 25 -4.47 4.53 0.32
N ASN A 26 -5.45 3.89 0.95
CA ASN A 26 -6.65 3.41 0.27
C ASN A 26 -7.52 4.57 -0.24
N ILE A 27 -8.23 4.34 -1.35
CA ILE A 27 -9.12 5.32 -1.99
C ILE A 27 -10.54 5.13 -1.48
N ILE A 28 -11.26 6.24 -1.25
CA ILE A 28 -12.68 6.21 -0.84
C ILE A 28 -13.50 5.46 -1.88
N GLY A 29 -14.29 4.48 -1.43
CA GLY A 29 -15.17 3.69 -2.30
C GLY A 29 -14.47 2.56 -3.04
N GLU A 30 -13.17 2.34 -2.81
CA GLU A 30 -12.49 1.14 -3.27
C GLU A 30 -12.98 -0.07 -2.45
N TRP A 31 -13.40 -1.13 -3.15
CA TRP A 31 -13.93 -2.34 -2.51
C TRP A 31 -12.82 -3.35 -2.16
N ARG A 32 -11.61 -3.18 -2.72
CA ARG A 32 -10.44 -4.04 -2.53
C ARG A 32 -9.59 -3.68 -1.30
N CYS A 33 -10.13 -2.94 -0.33
CA CYS A 33 -9.40 -2.59 0.90
C CYS A 33 -8.91 -3.81 1.70
N ASN A 34 -9.46 -5.01 1.47
CA ASN A 34 -8.96 -6.21 2.11
C ASN A 34 -7.74 -6.78 1.36
N GLY A 35 -6.54 -6.59 1.93
CA GLY A 35 -5.28 -7.09 1.38
C GLY A 35 -4.50 -6.10 0.52
N SER A 36 -4.93 -4.83 0.47
CA SER A 36 -4.20 -3.73 -0.15
C SER A 36 -4.31 -2.47 0.71
N VAL A 37 -3.20 -1.73 0.78
CA VAL A 37 -3.10 -0.43 1.46
C VAL A 37 -3.22 0.74 0.46
N GLY A 38 -3.62 0.44 -0.77
CA GLY A 38 -3.86 1.41 -1.83
C GLY A 38 -2.62 1.74 -2.66
N PRO A 39 -2.76 2.65 -3.63
CA PRO A 39 -1.65 3.07 -4.49
C PRO A 39 -0.65 3.96 -3.73
N PRO A 40 0.55 4.17 -4.31
CA PRO A 40 1.48 5.18 -3.83
C PRO A 40 0.85 6.58 -3.81
N LEU A 41 1.21 7.37 -2.80
CA LEU A 41 0.87 8.78 -2.72
C LEU A 41 1.59 9.57 -3.82
N ALA A 42 1.09 10.78 -4.10
CA ALA A 42 1.72 11.67 -5.06
C ALA A 42 3.18 11.93 -4.68
N ASN A 43 4.08 11.82 -5.67
CA ASN A 43 5.53 11.95 -5.52
C ASN A 43 6.22 10.81 -4.74
N CYS A 44 5.52 9.73 -4.40
CA CYS A 44 6.14 8.52 -3.87
C CYS A 44 6.37 7.52 -5.01
N HIS A 45 7.53 6.88 -5.04
CA HIS A 45 7.82 5.76 -5.92
C HIS A 45 8.03 4.52 -5.07
N ILE A 46 7.55 3.36 -5.53
CA ILE A 46 7.64 2.10 -4.79
C ILE A 46 7.99 1.00 -5.78
N LYS A 47 8.93 0.14 -5.41
CA LYS A 47 9.29 -1.05 -6.18
C LYS A 47 9.44 -2.25 -5.25
N LEU A 48 9.27 -3.44 -5.83
CA LEU A 48 9.64 -4.69 -5.17
C LEU A 48 11.04 -5.08 -5.59
N ILE A 49 11.90 -5.34 -4.60
CA ILE A 49 13.27 -5.80 -4.81
C ILE A 49 13.42 -7.26 -4.40
N ASP A 50 14.32 -7.95 -5.12
CA ASP A 50 14.66 -9.35 -4.88
C ASP A 50 15.40 -9.49 -3.53
N VAL A 51 15.10 -10.56 -2.79
CA VAL A 51 15.82 -10.95 -1.57
C VAL A 51 16.18 -12.44 -1.68
N PRO A 52 17.27 -12.79 -2.39
CA PRO A 52 17.64 -14.17 -2.71
C PRO A 52 17.85 -15.05 -1.48
N GLU A 53 18.33 -14.48 -0.38
CA GLU A 53 18.58 -15.17 0.90
C GLU A 53 17.29 -15.68 1.54
N MET A 54 16.17 -14.99 1.27
CA MET A 54 14.82 -15.40 1.70
C MET A 54 14.07 -16.15 0.59
N GLY A 55 14.73 -16.43 -0.54
CA GLY A 55 14.13 -17.07 -1.70
C GLY A 55 13.11 -16.22 -2.45
N LEU A 56 13.07 -14.89 -2.20
CA LEU A 56 12.12 -13.98 -2.83
C LEU A 56 12.71 -13.40 -4.12
N VAL A 57 12.01 -13.61 -5.24
CA VAL A 57 12.34 -13.00 -6.54
C VAL A 57 11.11 -12.25 -7.03
N ALA A 58 11.17 -10.91 -6.99
CA ALA A 58 10.06 -10.00 -7.25
C ALA A 58 9.34 -10.32 -8.56
N LYS A 59 10.10 -10.52 -9.65
CA LYS A 59 9.52 -10.80 -10.97
C LYS A 59 8.90 -12.19 -11.09
N ARG A 60 9.41 -13.18 -10.34
CA ARG A 60 8.92 -14.57 -10.39
C ARG A 60 7.70 -14.76 -9.48
N ASP A 61 7.78 -14.18 -8.29
CA ASP A 61 6.85 -14.47 -7.19
C ASP A 61 5.77 -13.39 -7.02
N ASN A 62 5.92 -12.24 -7.69
CA ASN A 62 5.15 -11.01 -7.44
C ASN A 62 5.21 -10.58 -5.96
N ARG A 63 6.33 -10.88 -5.31
CA ARG A 63 6.62 -10.59 -3.90
C ARG A 63 8.10 -10.31 -3.75
N GLY A 64 8.42 -9.33 -2.92
CA GLY A 64 9.78 -8.92 -2.62
C GLY A 64 9.78 -7.97 -1.44
N GLU A 65 10.94 -7.43 -1.12
CA GLU A 65 11.04 -6.33 -0.16
C GLU A 65 10.54 -5.03 -0.80
N VAL A 66 9.89 -4.19 0.01
CA VAL A 66 9.36 -2.89 -0.40
C VAL A 66 10.49 -1.86 -0.31
N ASP A 67 10.83 -1.23 -1.42
CA ASP A 67 11.81 -0.15 -1.51
C ASP A 67 11.18 1.13 -2.06
N TYR A 68 11.56 2.27 -1.50
CA TYR A 68 10.94 3.58 -1.69
C TYR A 68 11.96 4.69 -1.96
#